data_AF-A0A949G2C5-F1
#
_entry.id   AF-A0A949G2C5-F1
#
_cell.length_a   1.000
_cell.length_b   1.000
_cell.length_c   1.000
_cell.angle_alpha   90.00
_cell.angle_beta   90.00
_cell.angle_gamma   90.00
#
_symmetry.space_group_name_H-M   'P 1'
#
loop_
_entity.id
_entity.type
_entity.pdbx_description
1 polymer ?
#
loop_
_entity_poly.entity_id
_entity_poly.type
_entity_poly.pdbx_seq_one_letter_code
_entity_poly.pdbx_strand_id
1 'polypeptide(L)' 'LSTLIQKRLVALNAGGRPLVDVDTDDKMQIVIEEIKQDKIFLDTSLNLRITGESTEAGGPLDFDPTIL' A
#
# COMPACT_ATOMS: atom_id res chain seq x y z
N LEU A 1 3.76 -13.26 -7.40
CA LEU A 1 4.66 -12.50 -6.50
C LEU A 1 5.58 -11.53 -7.26
N SER A 2 6.24 -11.95 -8.35
CA SER A 2 7.18 -11.09 -9.10
C SER A 2 6.60 -9.77 -9.57
N THR A 3 5.31 -9.72 -9.95
CA THR A 3 4.63 -8.47 -10.35
C THR A 3 4.51 -7.46 -9.22
N LEU A 4 4.23 -7.92 -7.99
CA LEU A 4 4.12 -7.05 -6.80
C LEU A 4 5.46 -6.38 -6.52
N ILE A 5 6.52 -7.20 -6.49
CA ILE A 5 7.88 -6.76 -6.23
C ILE A 5 8.32 -5.73 -7.27
N GLN A 6 8.12 -6.03 -8.56
CA GLN A 6 8.47 -5.11 -9.65
C GLN A 6 7.74 -3.77 -9.53
N LYS A 7 6.41 -3.79 -9.32
CA LYS A 7 5.62 -2.55 -9.18
C LYS A 7 6.08 -1.71 -7.99
N ARG A 8 6.36 -2.35 -6.85
CA ARG A 8 6.81 -1.63 -5.66
C ARG A 8 8.23 -1.08 -5.81
N LEU A 9 9.16 -1.84 -6.40
CA LEU A 9 10.50 -1.36 -6.72
C LEU A 9 10.45 -0.12 -7.62
N VAL A 10 9.59 -0.10 -8.63
CA VAL A 10 9.40 1.09 -9.48
C VAL A 10 8.94 2.28 -8.65
N ALA A 11 7.98 2.11 -7.73
CA ALA A 11 7.51 3.18 -6.85
C ALA A 11 8.62 3.71 -5.92
N LEU A 12 9.44 2.84 -5.32
CA LEU A 12 10.59 3.24 -4.50
C LEU A 12 11.68 3.95 -5.34
N ASN A 13 11.92 3.48 -6.56
CA ASN A 13 12.86 4.15 -7.48
C ASN A 13 12.37 5.53 -7.92
N ALA A 14 11.06 5.75 -7.98
CA ALA A 14 10.45 7.05 -8.24
C ALA A 14 10.46 8.02 -7.03
N GLY A 15 11.10 7.64 -5.92
CA GLY A 15 11.16 8.45 -4.69
C GLY A 15 10.05 8.15 -3.67
N GLY A 16 9.30 7.06 -3.87
CA GLY A 16 8.35 6.56 -2.89
C GLY A 16 9.04 6.23 -1.56
N ARG A 17 8.39 6.56 -0.45
CA ARG A 17 8.93 6.28 0.88
C ARG A 17 8.67 4.83 1.30
N PRO A 18 9.61 4.19 2.03
CA PRO A 18 9.36 2.93 2.70
C PRO A 18 8.15 3.02 3.65
N LEU A 19 7.33 1.97 3.69
CA LEU A 19 6.16 1.87 4.58
C LEU A 19 6.51 1.19 5.91
N VAL A 20 7.74 0.71 6.02
CA VAL A 20 8.30 0.02 7.17
C VAL A 20 9.61 0.68 7.53
N ASP A 21 9.91 0.71 8.82
CA ASP A 21 11.19 1.19 9.32
C ASP A 21 12.21 0.06 9.22
N VAL A 22 13.26 0.27 8.42
CA VAL A 22 14.33 -0.70 8.20
C VAL A 22 15.67 0.02 8.15
N ASP A 23 16.67 -0.57 8.77
CA ASP A 23 18.05 -0.06 8.79
C ASP A 23 18.80 -0.46 7.51
N THR A 24 18.23 -0.14 6.36
CA THR A 24 18.84 -0.44 5.05
C THR A 24 18.29 0.46 3.95
N ASP A 25 19.14 0.81 2.98
CA ASP A 25 18.76 1.46 1.73
C ASP A 25 18.45 0.47 0.58
N ASP A 26 18.63 -0.84 0.82
CA ASP A 26 18.34 -1.85 -0.19
C ASP A 26 16.83 -1.95 -0.45
N LYS A 27 16.44 -1.48 -1.64
CA LYS A 27 15.03 -1.42 -2.06
C LYS A 27 14.38 -2.80 -2.12
N MET A 28 15.14 -3.86 -2.43
CA MET A 28 14.57 -5.21 -2.48
C MET A 28 14.23 -5.71 -1.07
N GLN A 29 15.11 -5.49 -0.10
CA GLN A 29 14.85 -5.76 1.32
C GLN A 29 13.64 -4.97 1.83
N ILE A 30 13.56 -3.67 1.53
CA ILE A 30 12.40 -2.85 1.90
C ILE A 30 11.10 -3.48 1.38
N VAL A 31 11.04 -3.85 0.11
CA VAL A 31 9.83 -4.47 -0.50
C VAL A 31 9.48 -5.80 0.16
N ILE A 32 10.48 -6.63 0.47
CA ILE A 32 10.25 -7.92 1.13
C ILE A 32 9.68 -7.71 2.54
N GLU A 33 10.22 -6.76 3.31
CA GLU A 33 9.71 -6.45 4.64
C GLU A 33 8.29 -5.87 4.58
N GLU A 34 7.98 -5.03 3.60
CA GLU A 34 6.61 -4.53 3.35
C GLU A 34 5.62 -5.65 3.04
N ILE A 35 6.04 -6.67 2.30
CA ILE A 35 5.20 -7.86 2.01
C ILE A 35 5.02 -8.71 3.28
N LYS A 36 6.11 -8.98 4.01
CA LYS A 36 6.08 -9.78 5.24
C LYS A 36 5.20 -9.16 6.32
N GLN A 37 5.14 -7.84 6.38
CA GLN A 37 4.33 -7.08 7.32
C GLN A 37 2.93 -6.72 6.80
N ASP A 38 2.50 -7.34 5.68
CA ASP A 38 1.19 -7.15 5.07
C ASP A 38 0.87 -5.67 4.76
N LYS A 39 1.88 -4.86 4.42
CA LYS A 39 1.73 -3.44 4.10
C LYS A 39 1.30 -3.22 2.66
N ILE A 40 1.61 -4.16 1.77
CA ILE A 40 1.32 -4.07 0.34
C ILE A 40 0.82 -5.39 -0.21
N PHE A 41 -0.06 -5.30 -1.21
CA PHE A 41 -0.58 -6.46 -1.92
C PHE A 41 -1.00 -6.10 -3.35
N LEU A 42 -1.32 -7.12 -4.15
CA LEU A 42 -1.99 -6.92 -5.44
C LEU A 42 -3.49 -7.12 -5.26
N ASP A 43 -4.29 -6.19 -5.77
CA ASP A 43 -5.73 -6.39 -5.88
C ASP A 43 -6.08 -7.40 -7.00
N THR A 44 -7.38 -7.66 -7.17
CA THR A 44 -7.92 -8.55 -8.22
C THR A 44 -7.59 -8.08 -9.64
N SER A 45 -7.20 -6.82 -9.80
CA SER A 45 -6.81 -6.19 -11.07
C SER A 45 -5.28 -6.05 -11.21
N LEU A 46 -4.49 -6.72 -10.36
CA LEU A 46 -3.03 -6.69 -10.34
C LEU A 46 -2.44 -5.28 -10.13
N ASN A 47 -3.16 -4.41 -9.45
CA ASN A 47 -2.65 -3.12 -9.01
C ASN A 47 -2.01 -3.24 -7.64
N LEU A 48 -0.86 -2.58 -7.47
CA LEU A 48 -0.25 -2.40 -6.17
C LEU A 48 -1.21 -1.58 -5.30
N ARG A 49 -1.55 -2.10 -4.13
CA ARG A 49 -2.33 -1.44 -3.08
C ARG A 49 -1.52 -1.40 -1.79
N ILE A 50 -1.76 -0.38 -0.97
CA ILE A 50 -1.19 -0.23 0.35
C ILE A 50 -2.28 -0.51 1.37
N THR A 51 -2.00 -1.35 2.35
CA THR A 51 -2.93 -1.71 3.42
C THR A 51 -3.25 -0.49 4.27
N GLY A 52 -4.55 -0.21 4.46
CA GLY A 52 -5.03 0.97 5.19
C GLY A 52 -5.18 2.23 4.34
N GLU A 53 -4.75 2.21 3.07
CA GLU A 53 -5.10 3.26 2.11
C GLU A 53 -6.50 2.97 1.54
N SER A 54 -7.53 3.35 2.28
CA SER A 54 -8.91 3.33 1.77
C SER A 54 -9.07 4.43 0.73
N THR A 55 -9.11 4.08 -0.56
CA THR A 55 -9.61 4.96 -1.63
C THR A 55 -11.06 5.44 -1.37
N GLU A 56 -11.76 4.84 -0.40
CA GLU A 56 -13.16 5.11 -0.07
C GLU A 56 -13.38 6.02 1.16
N ALA A 57 -12.32 6.59 1.76
CA ALA A 57 -12.45 7.48 2.93
C ALA A 57 -12.47 8.97 2.53
N GLY A 58 -13.38 9.37 1.64
CA GLY A 58 -13.47 10.76 1.16
C GLY A 58 -14.88 11.27 0.83
N GLY A 59 -15.94 10.50 1.09
CA GLY A 59 -17.31 11.01 1.06
C GLY A 59 -17.80 11.26 2.48
N PRO A 60 -18.34 12.45 2.84
CA PRO A 60 -19.01 12.61 4.12
C PRO A 60 -20.13 11.56 4.21
N LEU A 61 -20.05 10.71 5.22
CA LEU A 61 -21.16 9.84 5.59
C LEU A 61 -22.24 10.77 6.13
N ASP A 62 -23.22 11.09 5.30
CA ASP A 62 -24.42 11.80 5.73
C ASP A 62 -25.25 10.83 6.58
N PHE A 63 -24.91 10.78 7.86
CA PHE A 63 -25.71 10.09 8.85
C PHE A 63 -26.91 10.99 9.18
N ASP A 64 -27.97 10.93 8.37
CA ASP A 64 -29.25 11.56 8.67
C ASP A 64 -29.88 10.93 9.93
N PRO A 65 -29.93 11.63 11.08
CA PRO A 65 -30.48 11.08 12.32
C PRO A 65 -32.02 11.13 12.39
N THR A 66 -32.68 11.48 11.29
CA THR A 66 -34.14 11.68 11.21
C THR A 66 -34.91 10.46 10.66
N ILE A 67 -34.23 9.39 10.27
CA ILE A 67 -34.84 8.10 9.89
C ILE A 67 -34.82 7.17 11.11
N LEU A 68 -35.68 7.46 12.10
CA LEU A 68 -36.10 6.54 13.17
C LEU A 68 -37.53 6.87 13.61
#